data_AF-A0A9P0LY78-F1
#
_entry.id   AF-A0A9P0LY78-F1
#
_cell.length_a   1.000
_cell.length_b   1.000
_cell.length_c   1.000
_cell.angle_alpha   90.00
_cell.angle_beta   90.00
_cell.angle_gamma   90.00
#
_symmetry.space_group_name_H-M   'P 1'
#
loop_
_entity.id
_entity.type
_entity.pdbx_description
1 polymer ?
#
loop_
_entity_poly.entity_id
_entity_poly.type
_entity_poly.pdbx_seq_one_letter_code
_entity_poly.pdbx_strand_id
1 'polypeptide(L)'
;MKGIFRTRPPRPRYNFTWNPQDVLKFLNKPPDKDLRSVSCKLVALLVLATGQRIQTVALIRCPNIKFSTSGADIQIPDFVKTSGPKTLQPKLSLPYFHECPNLCVASCLHQYLELTKPLRPADCDKLFLTFNKPHGPATKQTLSRWVKNTTSCALRQGVHIDAIRRSAGWSQDFQTFARFYNRPLVEKDNYLTSVLNLLSSET
;
A
#
# COMPACT_ATOMS: atom_id res chain seq x y z
N MET A 1 19.87 -46.36 -4.15
CA MET A 1 18.51 -45.90 -3.78
C MET A 1 18.20 -44.60 -4.51
N LYS A 2 17.38 -44.64 -5.57
CA LYS A 2 16.90 -43.43 -6.25
C LYS A 2 15.79 -42.83 -5.37
N GLY A 3 16.05 -41.65 -4.81
CA GLY A 3 15.12 -40.96 -3.93
C GLY A 3 13.77 -40.76 -4.60
N ILE A 4 12.70 -40.95 -3.82
CA ILE A 4 11.32 -40.68 -4.20
C ILE A 4 11.22 -39.20 -4.59
N PHE A 5 11.38 -38.93 -5.87
CA PHE A 5 11.35 -37.58 -6.43
C PHE A 5 9.89 -37.14 -6.51
N ARG A 6 9.43 -36.44 -5.46
CA ARG A 6 8.21 -35.62 -5.41
C ARG A 6 6.96 -36.26 -6.02
N THR A 7 6.42 -37.28 -5.35
CA THR A 7 5.08 -37.83 -5.64
C THR A 7 3.93 -36.83 -5.41
N ARG A 8 4.17 -35.73 -4.69
CA ARG A 8 3.23 -34.61 -4.52
C ARG A 8 3.95 -33.27 -4.63
N PRO A 9 4.12 -32.69 -5.83
CA PRO A 9 4.58 -31.32 -5.96
C PRO A 9 3.57 -30.38 -5.27
N PRO A 10 4.03 -29.36 -4.52
CA PRO A 10 3.15 -28.38 -3.91
C PRO A 10 2.36 -27.67 -5.01
N ARG A 11 1.04 -27.87 -5.03
CA ARG A 11 0.16 -27.16 -5.97
C ARG A 11 0.15 -25.67 -5.58
N PRO A 12 0.24 -24.74 -6.54
CA PRO A 12 0.04 -23.33 -6.26
C PRO A 12 -1.27 -23.17 -5.49
N ARG A 13 -1.22 -22.54 -4.31
CA ARG A 13 -2.40 -22.33 -3.48
C ARG A 13 -3.43 -21.40 -4.15
N TYR A 14 -3.02 -20.72 -5.21
CA TYR A 14 -3.80 -19.77 -6.00
C TYR A 14 -3.68 -20.12 -7.48
N ASN A 15 -4.82 -20.27 -8.16
CA ASN A 15 -4.88 -20.63 -9.58
C ASN A 15 -4.98 -19.40 -10.51
N PHE A 16 -4.95 -18.19 -9.94
CA PHE A 16 -5.09 -16.92 -10.65
C PHE A 16 -4.39 -15.79 -9.87
N THR A 17 -3.74 -14.85 -10.57
CA THR A 17 -3.08 -13.64 -10.01
C THR A 17 -3.80 -12.36 -10.45
N TRP A 18 -4.05 -11.42 -9.53
CA TRP A 18 -4.73 -10.14 -9.82
C TRP A 18 -4.05 -9.33 -10.95
N ASN A 19 -4.86 -8.77 -11.87
CA ASN A 19 -4.45 -7.81 -12.91
C ASN A 19 -4.05 -6.42 -12.36
N PRO A 20 -2.76 -6.06 -12.33
CA PRO A 20 -2.28 -4.79 -11.77
C PRO A 20 -2.79 -3.55 -12.53
N GLN A 21 -3.24 -3.71 -13.77
CA GLN A 21 -3.70 -2.57 -14.59
C GLN A 21 -4.92 -1.86 -14.00
N ASP A 22 -5.83 -2.57 -13.32
CA ASP A 22 -7.03 -1.94 -12.76
C ASP A 22 -6.68 -0.99 -11.62
N VAL A 23 -5.66 -1.32 -10.83
CA VAL A 23 -5.18 -0.45 -9.77
C VAL A 23 -4.32 0.68 -10.32
N LEU A 24 -3.55 0.45 -11.39
CA LEU A 24 -2.85 1.53 -12.08
C LEU A 24 -3.83 2.56 -12.68
N LYS A 25 -4.94 2.10 -13.28
CA LYS A 25 -6.02 3.00 -13.76
C LYS A 25 -6.60 3.85 -12.63
N PHE A 26 -6.86 3.25 -11.47
CA PHE A 26 -7.33 3.98 -10.29
C PHE A 26 -6.30 4.99 -9.78
N LEU A 27 -5.02 4.60 -9.72
CA LEU A 27 -3.91 5.45 -9.25
C LEU A 27 -3.53 6.55 -10.24
N ASN A 28 -3.94 6.46 -11.51
CA ASN A 28 -3.66 7.46 -12.53
C ASN A 28 -4.39 8.80 -12.28
N LYS A 29 -5.30 8.86 -11.30
CA LYS A 29 -5.90 10.12 -10.84
C LYS A 29 -4.89 10.90 -9.99
N PRO A 30 -4.76 12.23 -10.14
CA PRO A 30 -3.90 13.02 -9.25
C PRO A 30 -4.35 12.84 -7.79
N PRO A 31 -3.42 12.75 -6.82
CA PRO A 31 -3.82 12.66 -5.43
C PRO A 31 -4.39 14.00 -4.97
N ASP A 32 -5.42 13.96 -4.13
CA ASP A 32 -5.85 15.16 -3.40
C ASP A 32 -4.70 15.72 -2.56
N LYS A 33 -4.77 17.01 -2.20
CA LYS A 33 -3.75 17.68 -1.36
C LYS A 33 -3.72 17.18 0.09
N ASP A 34 -4.43 16.09 0.40
CA ASP A 34 -4.54 15.50 1.72
C ASP A 34 -3.40 14.51 1.99
N LEU A 35 -2.86 14.54 3.22
CA LEU A 35 -1.83 13.61 3.68
C LEU A 35 -2.21 12.15 3.41
N ARG A 36 -3.47 11.80 3.66
CA ARG A 36 -3.98 10.43 3.50
C ARG A 36 -3.96 9.97 2.04
N SER A 37 -4.45 10.79 1.13
CA SER A 37 -4.53 10.47 -0.30
C SER A 37 -3.13 10.29 -0.89
N VAL A 38 -2.22 11.24 -0.60
CA VAL A 38 -0.82 11.17 -1.06
C VAL A 38 -0.08 9.95 -0.45
N SER A 39 -0.25 9.69 0.85
CA SER A 39 0.39 8.54 1.52
C SER A 39 -0.06 7.21 0.95
N CYS A 40 -1.38 7.01 0.82
CA CYS A 40 -1.96 5.78 0.29
C CYS A 40 -1.53 5.53 -1.16
N LYS A 41 -1.46 6.59 -1.97
CA LYS A 41 -0.99 6.54 -3.36
C LYS A 41 0.49 6.18 -3.43
N LEU A 42 1.34 6.88 -2.66
CA LEU A 42 2.77 6.66 -2.65
C LEU A 42 3.14 5.23 -2.24
N VAL A 43 2.56 4.71 -1.15
CA VAL A 43 2.84 3.33 -0.70
C VAL A 43 2.42 2.31 -1.76
N ALA A 44 1.24 2.50 -2.37
CA ALA A 44 0.74 1.58 -3.40
C ALA A 44 1.64 1.61 -4.65
N LEU A 45 1.99 2.80 -5.14
CA LEU A 45 2.90 2.96 -6.29
C LEU A 45 4.28 2.39 -6.00
N LEU A 46 4.84 2.63 -4.81
CA LEU A 46 6.16 2.14 -4.46
C LEU A 46 6.20 0.61 -4.39
N VAL A 47 5.17 -0.03 -3.84
CA VAL A 47 5.05 -1.50 -3.82
C VAL A 47 4.88 -2.07 -5.24
N LEU A 48 4.05 -1.45 -6.08
CA LEU A 48 3.81 -1.91 -7.45
C LEU A 48 5.02 -1.74 -8.37
N ALA A 49 5.70 -0.59 -8.29
CA ALA A 49 6.83 -0.28 -9.15
C ALA A 49 8.10 -1.04 -8.76
N THR A 50 8.36 -1.20 -7.45
CA THR A 50 9.61 -1.84 -6.98
C THR A 50 9.47 -3.34 -6.72
N GLY A 51 8.24 -3.87 -6.63
CA GLY A 51 7.98 -5.27 -6.27
C GLY A 51 8.42 -5.63 -4.83
N GLN A 52 8.75 -4.64 -3.99
CA GLN A 52 9.29 -4.87 -2.66
C GLN A 52 8.21 -5.28 -1.65
N ARG A 53 8.61 -6.04 -0.61
CA ARG A 53 7.73 -6.36 0.52
C ARG A 53 7.45 -5.10 1.34
N ILE A 54 6.25 -5.00 1.93
CA ILE A 54 5.87 -3.90 2.84
C ILE A 54 6.89 -3.67 3.96
N GLN A 55 7.57 -4.74 4.41
CA GLN A 55 8.63 -4.62 5.42
C GLN A 55 9.79 -3.72 4.94
N THR A 56 10.25 -3.91 3.71
CA THR A 56 11.30 -3.08 3.09
C THR A 56 10.84 -1.62 3.01
N VAL A 57 9.58 -1.41 2.58
CA VAL A 57 8.97 -0.08 2.48
C VAL A 57 8.86 0.61 3.85
N ALA A 58 8.57 -0.14 4.91
CA ALA A 58 8.47 0.38 6.27
C ALA A 58 9.81 0.80 6.89
N LEU A 59 10.93 0.34 6.33
CA LEU A 59 12.29 0.64 6.78
C LEU A 59 12.90 1.86 6.08
N ILE A 60 12.21 2.42 5.08
CA ILE A 60 12.71 3.59 4.36
C ILE A 60 12.82 4.78 5.31
N ARG A 61 14.00 5.39 5.36
CA ARG A 61 14.30 6.60 6.12
C ARG A 61 14.52 7.78 5.17
N CYS A 62 14.04 8.96 5.56
CA CYS A 62 14.22 10.21 4.82
C CYS A 62 15.68 10.56 4.49
N PRO A 63 16.67 10.49 5.40
CA PRO A 63 18.07 10.81 5.10
C PRO A 63 18.69 9.92 4.01
N ASN A 64 18.12 8.75 3.75
CA ASN A 64 18.63 7.81 2.76
C ASN A 64 18.02 8.00 1.38
N ILE A 65 17.18 9.02 1.19
CA ILE A 65 16.54 9.37 -0.08
C ILE A 65 17.38 10.46 -0.74
N LYS A 66 17.87 10.20 -1.94
CA LYS A 66 18.66 11.15 -2.74
C LYS A 66 17.93 11.40 -4.05
N PHE A 67 17.65 12.66 -4.32
CA PHE A 67 17.10 13.08 -5.61
C PHE A 67 18.24 13.39 -6.59
N SER A 68 18.04 13.04 -7.85
CA SER A 68 18.94 13.29 -8.96
C SER A 68 18.15 13.82 -10.14
N THR A 69 18.82 14.29 -11.19
CA THR A 69 18.16 14.80 -12.40
C THR A 69 17.34 13.73 -13.12
N SER A 70 17.71 12.46 -13.00
CA SER A 70 17.04 11.31 -13.63
C SER A 70 15.96 10.65 -12.77
N GLY A 71 15.89 10.94 -11.47
CA GLY A 71 14.94 10.27 -10.55
C GLY A 71 15.29 10.40 -9.07
N ALA A 72 14.85 9.42 -8.28
CA ALA A 72 15.15 9.31 -6.86
C ALA A 72 15.78 7.95 -6.54
N ASP A 73 16.80 7.95 -5.70
CA ASP A 73 17.47 6.76 -5.20
C ASP A 73 17.23 6.62 -3.68
N ILE A 74 16.84 5.43 -3.24
CA ILE A 74 16.59 5.12 -1.83
C ILE A 74 17.55 4.02 -1.39
N GLN A 75 18.37 4.31 -0.39
CA GLN A 75 19.25 3.32 0.25
C GLN A 75 18.55 2.70 1.47
N ILE A 76 18.53 1.37 1.55
CA ILE A 76 17.93 0.64 2.67
C ILE A 76 19.04 -0.14 3.37
N PRO A 77 19.67 0.44 4.40
CA PRO A 77 20.81 -0.17 5.08
C PRO A 77 20.41 -1.27 6.06
N ASP A 78 19.14 -1.31 6.50
CA ASP A 78 18.67 -2.32 7.44
C ASP A 78 18.62 -3.72 6.80
N PHE A 79 18.88 -4.74 7.60
CA PHE A 79 18.76 -6.14 7.18
C PHE A 79 17.31 -6.48 6.83
N VAL A 80 17.07 -6.75 5.55
CA VAL A 80 15.82 -7.33 5.07
C VAL A 80 15.98 -8.84 5.07
N LYS A 81 14.87 -9.61 5.08
CA LYS A 81 14.91 -11.09 5.05
C LYS A 81 15.75 -11.68 3.90
N THR A 82 16.01 -10.91 2.85
CA THR A 82 16.84 -11.30 1.69
C THR A 82 18.31 -10.88 1.81
N SER A 83 18.66 -10.14 2.86
CA SER A 83 20.04 -9.75 3.17
C SER A 83 20.79 -10.96 3.74
N GLY A 84 21.81 -11.41 3.03
CA GLY A 84 22.72 -12.45 3.48
C GLY A 84 24.09 -11.86 3.88
N PRO A 85 24.95 -12.63 4.56
CA PRO A 85 26.35 -12.25 4.72
C PRO A 85 26.97 -12.02 3.34
N LYS A 86 27.63 -10.87 3.13
CA LYS A 86 28.27 -10.42 1.86
C LYS A 86 27.33 -9.95 0.73
N THR A 87 26.01 -9.84 0.93
CA THR A 87 25.13 -9.27 -0.11
C THR A 87 25.08 -7.75 -0.02
N LEU A 88 25.17 -7.05 -1.17
CA LEU A 88 25.01 -5.60 -1.25
C LEU A 88 23.66 -5.16 -0.66
N GLN A 89 23.66 -4.02 0.03
CA GLN A 89 22.43 -3.45 0.57
C GLN A 89 21.45 -3.12 -0.57
N PRO A 90 20.14 -3.38 -0.38
CA PRO A 90 19.16 -3.08 -1.41
C PRO A 90 19.07 -1.56 -1.66
N LYS A 91 19.32 -1.16 -2.91
CA LYS A 91 19.09 0.18 -3.43
C LYS A 91 17.83 0.15 -4.30
N LEU A 92 16.91 1.08 -4.08
CA LEU A 92 15.75 1.28 -4.95
C LEU A 92 16.00 2.51 -5.82
N SER A 93 16.02 2.32 -7.13
CA SER A 93 16.11 3.41 -8.10
C SER A 93 14.73 3.66 -8.72
N LEU A 94 14.25 4.88 -8.58
CA LEU A 94 12.94 5.34 -9.01
C LEU A 94 13.11 6.42 -10.09
N PRO A 95 13.12 6.05 -11.38
CA PRO A 95 13.25 7.03 -12.45
C PRO A 95 12.04 7.97 -12.52
N TYR A 96 12.23 9.18 -13.04
CA TYR A 96 11.10 10.04 -13.38
C TYR A 96 10.34 9.47 -14.58
N PHE A 97 9.03 9.34 -14.42
CA PHE A 97 8.15 8.85 -15.47
C PHE A 97 7.38 10.02 -16.10
N HIS A 98 7.85 10.47 -17.25
CA HIS A 98 7.33 11.65 -17.95
C HIS A 98 6.07 11.34 -18.79
N GLU A 99 5.92 10.07 -19.22
CA GLU A 99 4.78 9.63 -20.04
C GLU A 99 3.45 9.63 -19.25
N CYS A 100 3.50 9.30 -17.96
CA CYS A 100 2.35 9.36 -17.06
C CYS A 100 2.76 10.00 -15.73
N PRO A 101 2.73 11.35 -15.62
CA PRO A 101 3.21 12.05 -14.43
C PRO A 101 2.42 11.69 -13.16
N ASN A 102 1.14 11.34 -13.29
CA ASN A 102 0.31 10.91 -12.17
C ASN A 102 0.73 9.56 -11.58
N LEU A 103 1.45 8.72 -12.34
CA LEU A 103 1.97 7.43 -11.88
C LEU A 103 3.45 7.50 -11.50
N CYS A 104 4.09 8.66 -11.67
CA CYS A 104 5.50 8.85 -11.35
C CYS A 104 5.73 8.74 -9.83
N VAL A 105 6.42 7.67 -9.42
CA VAL A 105 6.73 7.41 -8.01
C VAL A 105 7.66 8.48 -7.43
N ALA A 106 8.67 8.92 -8.20
CA ALA A 106 9.63 9.93 -7.76
C ALA A 106 8.96 11.30 -7.53
N SER A 107 8.07 11.73 -8.43
CA SER A 107 7.30 12.97 -8.26
C SER A 107 6.33 12.89 -7.09
N CYS A 108 5.63 11.76 -6.92
CA CYS A 108 4.74 11.54 -5.78
C CYS A 108 5.51 11.51 -4.44
N LEU A 109 6.72 10.93 -4.43
CA LEU A 109 7.62 10.92 -3.28
C LEU A 109 8.05 12.34 -2.89
N HIS A 110 8.44 13.15 -3.86
CA HIS A 110 8.78 14.56 -3.64
C HIS A 110 7.59 15.34 -3.05
N GLN A 111 6.41 15.21 -3.66
CA GLN A 111 5.17 15.85 -3.16
C GLN A 111 4.86 15.44 -1.71
N TYR A 112 5.04 14.17 -1.38
CA TYR A 112 4.80 13.65 -0.03
C TYR A 112 5.81 14.22 1.00
N LEU A 113 7.09 14.32 0.64
CA LEU A 113 8.11 14.88 1.52
C LEU A 113 7.84 16.36 1.82
N GLU A 114 7.47 17.15 0.81
CA GLU A 114 7.10 18.56 1.00
C GLU A 114 5.87 18.71 1.89
N LEU A 115 4.83 17.89 1.67
CA LEU A 115 3.62 17.91 2.49
C LEU A 115 3.88 17.51 3.95
N THR A 116 4.80 16.56 4.18
CA THR A 116 5.09 16.06 5.53
C THR A 116 6.16 16.85 6.28
N LYS A 117 6.94 17.69 5.60
CA LYS A 117 8.00 18.52 6.20
C LYS A 117 7.56 19.27 7.47
N PRO A 118 6.40 19.97 7.52
CA PRO A 118 5.96 20.67 8.73
C PRO A 118 5.35 19.75 9.80
N LEU A 119 5.02 18.50 9.48
CA LEU A 119 4.36 17.56 10.38
C LEU A 119 5.33 16.60 11.08
N ARG A 120 6.60 16.61 10.68
CA ARG A 120 7.62 15.66 11.15
C ARG A 120 8.07 16.01 12.56
N PRO A 121 7.98 15.06 13.52
CA PRO A 121 8.67 15.18 14.80
C PRO A 121 10.19 15.23 14.60
N ALA A 122 10.90 15.93 15.50
CA ALA A 122 12.36 16.05 15.44
C ALA A 122 13.09 14.69 15.51
N ASP A 123 12.51 13.71 16.22
CA ASP A 123 13.10 12.38 16.46
C ASP A 123 12.58 11.29 15.49
N CYS A 124 12.04 11.68 14.32
CA CYS A 124 11.42 10.74 13.39
C CYS A 124 12.05 10.73 11.99
N ASP A 125 12.94 9.76 11.77
CA ASP A 125 13.63 9.58 10.48
C ASP A 125 12.82 8.77 9.44
N LYS A 126 11.71 8.13 9.83
CA LYS A 126 10.97 7.24 8.92
C LYS A 126 10.24 8.04 7.84
N LEU A 127 10.14 7.45 6.64
CA LEU A 127 9.43 8.09 5.53
C LEU A 127 7.94 8.28 5.83
N PHE A 128 7.23 7.22 6.21
CA PHE A 128 5.78 7.27 6.36
C PHE A 128 5.32 7.70 7.76
N LEU A 129 4.37 8.65 7.82
CA LEU A 129 3.76 9.16 9.05
C LEU A 129 2.29 8.74 9.15
N THR A 130 1.77 8.55 10.36
CA THR A 130 0.35 8.30 10.61
C THR A 130 -0.51 9.54 10.38
N PHE A 131 -1.78 9.33 10.03
CA PHE A 131 -2.71 10.43 9.70
C PHE A 131 -3.20 11.21 10.92
N ASN A 132 -3.28 10.56 12.08
CA ASN A 132 -3.79 11.16 13.30
C ASN A 132 -2.68 11.91 14.04
N LYS A 133 -3.04 13.01 14.70
CA LYS A 133 -2.15 13.73 15.61
C LYS A 133 -2.05 12.97 16.96
N PRO A 134 -0.88 12.99 17.63
CA PRO A 134 0.40 13.46 17.12
C PRO A 134 0.91 12.55 15.98
N HIS A 135 1.43 13.15 14.92
CA HIS A 135 1.89 12.41 13.75
C HIS A 135 3.14 11.60 14.10
N GLY A 136 3.00 10.27 14.16
CA GLY A 136 4.09 9.35 14.47
C GLY A 136 4.51 8.50 13.26
N PRO A 137 5.57 7.71 13.38
CA PRO A 137 5.99 6.79 12.33
C PRO A 137 4.92 5.72 12.04
N ALA A 138 4.57 5.51 10.78
CA ALA A 138 3.67 4.44 10.36
C ALA A 138 4.35 3.07 10.50
N THR A 139 3.63 2.09 11.06
CA THR A 139 4.12 0.72 11.19
C THR A 139 3.89 -0.10 9.91
N LYS A 140 4.60 -1.23 9.79
CA LYS A 140 4.40 -2.22 8.71
C LYS A 140 2.93 -2.64 8.59
N GLN A 141 2.25 -2.84 9.72
CA GLN A 141 0.83 -3.21 9.75
C GLN A 141 -0.04 -2.09 9.17
N THR A 142 0.23 -0.84 9.53
CA THR A 142 -0.48 0.33 9.02
C THR A 142 -0.30 0.48 7.51
N LEU A 143 0.93 0.41 7.01
CA LEU A 143 1.21 0.48 5.57
C LEU A 143 0.53 -0.66 4.81
N SER A 144 0.54 -1.88 5.37
CA SER A 144 -0.17 -3.01 4.76
C SER A 144 -1.68 -2.77 4.66
N ARG A 145 -2.29 -2.16 5.69
CA ARG A 145 -3.72 -1.79 5.66
C ARG A 145 -4.00 -0.73 4.60
N TRP A 146 -3.12 0.26 4.44
CA TRP A 146 -3.30 1.30 3.42
C TRP A 146 -3.28 0.72 2.01
N VAL A 147 -2.30 -0.14 1.70
CA VAL A 147 -2.27 -0.82 0.38
C VAL A 147 -3.54 -1.62 0.15
N LYS A 148 -3.95 -2.44 1.13
CA LYS A 148 -5.21 -3.23 1.03
C LYS A 148 -6.45 -2.36 0.82
N ASN A 149 -6.51 -1.21 1.50
CA ASN A 149 -7.62 -0.28 1.36
C ASN A 149 -7.61 0.38 -0.02
N THR A 150 -6.45 0.87 -0.48
CA THR A 150 -6.30 1.46 -1.82
C THR A 150 -6.72 0.49 -2.91
N THR A 151 -6.30 -0.78 -2.83
CA THR A 151 -6.67 -1.80 -3.80
C THR A 151 -8.16 -2.15 -3.72
N SER A 152 -8.75 -2.11 -2.52
CA SER A 152 -10.19 -2.33 -2.33
C SER A 152 -11.05 -1.15 -2.80
N CYS A 153 -10.54 0.09 -2.71
CA CYS A 153 -11.21 1.28 -3.25
C CYS A 153 -11.15 1.32 -4.77
N ALA A 154 -9.98 0.99 -5.37
CA ALA A 154 -9.83 0.83 -6.82
C ALA A 154 -10.87 -0.14 -7.39
N LEU A 155 -11.08 -1.21 -6.64
CA LEU A 155 -12.09 -2.21 -6.86
C LEU A 155 -13.53 -1.67 -6.90
N ARG A 156 -13.94 -0.89 -5.89
CA ARG A 156 -15.32 -0.43 -5.75
C ARG A 156 -15.72 0.65 -6.76
N GLN A 157 -14.77 1.36 -7.36
CA GLN A 157 -15.04 2.40 -8.38
C GLN A 157 -15.38 1.83 -9.78
N GLY A 158 -15.78 0.56 -9.89
CA GLY A 158 -16.26 -0.03 -11.16
C GLY A 158 -15.68 -1.40 -11.51
N VAL A 159 -14.92 -2.04 -10.62
CA VAL A 159 -14.49 -3.44 -10.81
C VAL A 159 -15.52 -4.34 -10.12
N HIS A 160 -16.34 -5.01 -10.92
CA HIS A 160 -17.41 -5.89 -10.43
C HIS A 160 -16.87 -6.90 -9.41
N ILE A 161 -17.61 -7.16 -8.33
CA ILE A 161 -17.10 -8.02 -7.24
C ILE A 161 -16.67 -9.40 -7.74
N ASP A 162 -17.33 -9.90 -8.78
CA ASP A 162 -17.00 -11.16 -9.43
C ASP A 162 -15.77 -11.10 -10.33
N ALA A 163 -15.45 -9.93 -10.89
CA ALA A 163 -14.18 -9.72 -11.59
C ALA A 163 -13.01 -9.81 -10.60
N ILE A 164 -13.18 -9.37 -9.35
CA ILE A 164 -12.19 -9.53 -8.27
C ILE A 164 -12.10 -10.98 -7.80
N ARG A 165 -13.25 -11.63 -7.58
CA ARG A 165 -13.29 -13.03 -7.09
C ARG A 165 -12.63 -13.95 -8.10
N ARG A 166 -12.96 -13.77 -9.39
CA ARG A 166 -12.29 -14.41 -10.52
C ARG A 166 -10.83 -13.99 -10.60
N SER A 167 -10.53 -12.70 -10.39
CA SER A 167 -9.17 -12.17 -10.50
C SER A 167 -8.24 -12.40 -9.29
N ALA A 168 -8.77 -12.86 -8.16
CA ALA A 168 -8.01 -13.18 -6.95
C ALA A 168 -7.92 -14.69 -6.72
N GLY A 169 -8.48 -15.50 -7.64
CA GLY A 169 -8.47 -16.95 -7.58
C GLY A 169 -9.27 -17.51 -6.40
N TRP A 170 -10.36 -16.86 -6.03
CA TRP A 170 -11.19 -17.29 -4.91
C TRP A 170 -12.38 -18.13 -5.36
N SER A 171 -12.62 -19.22 -4.63
CA SER A 171 -13.83 -20.03 -4.78
C SER A 171 -15.06 -19.19 -4.44
N GLN A 172 -16.17 -19.46 -5.15
CA GLN A 172 -17.48 -18.82 -4.97
C GLN A 172 -17.97 -18.90 -3.51
N ASP A 173 -17.53 -19.91 -2.75
CA ASP A 173 -18.02 -20.23 -1.41
C ASP A 173 -17.23 -19.60 -0.26
N PHE A 174 -16.15 -18.86 -0.53
CA PHE A 174 -15.22 -18.44 0.53
C PHE A 174 -15.55 -17.06 1.12
N GLN A 175 -15.90 -17.01 2.41
CA GLN A 175 -16.24 -15.78 3.15
C GLN A 175 -15.06 -14.84 3.43
N THR A 176 -13.81 -15.24 3.17
CA THR A 176 -12.61 -14.49 3.62
C THR A 176 -12.47 -13.12 2.98
N PHE A 177 -12.89 -12.93 1.73
CA PHE A 177 -12.91 -11.59 1.14
C PHE A 177 -13.94 -10.69 1.81
N ALA A 178 -15.17 -11.18 1.97
CA ALA A 178 -16.24 -10.48 2.67
C ALA A 178 -15.82 -10.09 4.09
N ARG A 179 -15.12 -11.00 4.78
CA ARG A 179 -14.77 -10.88 6.20
C ARG A 179 -13.53 -10.02 6.47
N PHE A 180 -12.53 -10.04 5.59
CA PHE A 180 -11.23 -9.38 5.85
C PHE A 180 -10.92 -8.18 4.97
N TYR A 181 -11.49 -8.10 3.77
CA TYR A 181 -11.10 -7.11 2.75
C TYR A 181 -12.28 -6.22 2.31
N ASN A 182 -13.50 -6.75 2.26
CA ASN A 182 -14.72 -5.97 2.00
C ASN A 182 -15.25 -5.29 3.28
N ARG A 183 -14.39 -4.53 3.98
CA ARG A 183 -14.86 -3.79 5.16
C ARG A 183 -15.69 -2.57 4.73
N PRO A 184 -16.87 -2.33 5.31
CA PRO A 184 -17.56 -1.06 5.12
C PRO A 184 -16.65 0.07 5.59
N LEU A 185 -16.62 1.18 4.86
CA LEU A 185 -16.00 2.40 5.38
C LEU A 185 -16.88 2.82 6.55
N VAL A 186 -16.31 2.90 7.76
CA VAL A 186 -17.02 3.50 8.88
C VAL A 186 -17.17 4.98 8.53
N GLU A 187 -18.34 5.36 8.02
CA GLU A 187 -18.78 6.75 8.03
C GLU A 187 -18.81 7.17 9.49
N LYS A 188 -18.00 8.19 9.83
CA LYS A 188 -17.85 8.67 11.20
C LYS A 188 -19.15 9.23 11.79
N ASP A 189 -20.18 9.44 10.97
CA ASP A 189 -21.33 10.28 11.30
C ASP A 189 -22.65 9.52 11.45
N ASN A 190 -22.70 8.19 11.29
CA ASN A 190 -23.97 7.45 11.34
C ASN A 190 -24.29 6.78 12.67
N TYR A 191 -23.31 6.55 13.55
CA TYR A 191 -23.58 5.88 14.83
C TYR A 191 -24.38 6.77 15.79
N LEU A 192 -23.95 8.03 15.97
CA LEU A 192 -24.63 9.00 16.84
C LEU A 192 -26.07 9.26 16.37
N THR A 193 -26.27 9.44 15.07
CA THR A 193 -27.59 9.67 14.47
C THR A 193 -28.51 8.45 14.62
N SER A 194 -27.96 7.24 14.50
CA SER A 194 -28.72 6.00 14.69
C SER A 194 -29.10 5.77 16.17
N VAL A 195 -28.21 6.11 17.11
CA VAL A 195 -28.49 6.03 18.55
C VAL A 195 -29.50 7.09 18.98
N LEU A 196 -29.36 8.33 18.50
CA LEU A 196 -30.31 9.41 18.79
C LEU A 196 -31.70 9.11 18.23
N ASN A 197 -31.78 8.56 17.01
CA ASN A 197 -33.06 8.18 16.40
C ASN A 197 -33.77 7.03 17.14
N LEU A 198 -33.01 6.07 17.69
CA LEU A 198 -33.55 5.00 18.54
C LEU A 198 -34.12 5.55 19.85
N LEU A 199 -33.42 6.50 20.48
CA LEU A 199 -33.88 7.12 21.73
C LEU A 199 -35.08 8.06 21.53
N SER A 200 -35.20 8.70 20.37
CA SER A 200 -36.35 9.55 20.03
C SER A 200 -37.58 8.78 19.55
N SER A 201 -37.46 7.48 19.28
CA SER A 201 -38.60 6.62 18.89
C SER A 201 -39.29 5.93 20.07
N GLU A 202 -38.79 6.12 21.30
CA GLU A 202 -39.33 5.56 22.54
C GLU A 202 -40.09 6.59 23.41
N THR A 203 -40.37 7.78 22.86
CA THR A 203 -41.22 8.81 23.48
C THR A 203 -42.37 9.19 22.56
#